data_AF-A0A9P8BIM5-F1
#
_entry.id   AF-A0A9P8BIM5-F1
#
_cell.length_a   1.000
_cell.length_b   1.000
_cell.length_c   1.000
_cell.angle_alpha   90.00
_cell.angle_beta   90.00
_cell.angle_gamma   90.00
#
_symmetry.space_group_name_H-M   'P 1'
#
loop_
_entity.id
_entity.type
_entity.pdbx_description
1 polymer ?
#
loop_
_entity_poly.entity_id
_entity_poly.type
_entity_poly.pdbx_seq_one_letter_code
_entity_poly.pdbx_strand_id
1 'polypeptide(L)'
;MRIIQIDDDRTIHIVRSQEEIEELKRSNTELSEFDWHLHGSPGHVESLRKATEHRTRKTEQLRARHPEIFAELDNIQHDLDHLSRELSKFTDRPVELEANFSRFGYAAHIRTHQQRNSTEGGAPEDDNLGQLEKGSEKTPNETSPAPVPETCWIHGRKRKKTRTTMKLYKTPVLRQYFHQGILWRAQHSEEVASFELFIDLLYVGIIAVIGDKATEDPTGLGLLRFCVTFLPSWRIWSDVSDLISRFETDDTYQRGKILFVLVCLLGYTANIVAAFWATYSQLIAFYIAAEVLFTLTYLRMAYLLPHARPIMATISAQFAISAVLWLGSCFVQLRNGRLGLIWVAIGWDIICGSKLPVVLFMKSPLLPRIIKDRMVHLYAYLPAINIEHKTERVGAFVTLVFGYSVVALLYQNQATFGLNA
;
A
#
# COMPACT_ATOMS: atom_id res chain seq x y z
N MET A 1 34.94 -9.26 -16.27
CA MET A 1 36.28 -8.66 -16.45
C MET A 1 36.28 -7.16 -16.11
N ARG A 2 37.11 -6.71 -15.16
CA ARG A 2 37.40 -5.28 -14.89
C ARG A 2 38.84 -4.98 -15.29
N ILE A 3 39.11 -3.81 -15.86
CA ILE A 3 40.45 -3.42 -16.33
C ILE A 3 41.00 -2.35 -15.39
N ILE A 4 42.21 -2.56 -14.86
CA ILE A 4 42.97 -1.55 -14.12
C ILE A 4 44.14 -1.10 -14.98
N GLN A 5 44.23 0.19 -15.24
CA GLN A 5 45.41 0.79 -15.85
C GLN A 5 46.39 1.18 -14.74
N ILE A 6 47.59 0.61 -14.79
CA ILE A 6 48.65 0.89 -13.80
C ILE A 6 49.54 2.04 -14.29
N ASP A 7 49.89 2.02 -15.58
CA ASP A 7 50.67 3.06 -16.26
C ASP A 7 50.07 3.34 -17.64
N ASP A 8 50.54 4.36 -18.34
CA ASP A 8 49.96 4.78 -19.63
C ASP A 8 49.98 3.63 -20.69
N ASP A 9 50.90 2.67 -20.57
CA ASP A 9 51.05 1.51 -21.48
C ASP A 9 50.70 0.14 -20.88
N ARG A 10 50.35 0.04 -19.58
CA ARG A 10 50.19 -1.25 -18.89
C ARG A 10 48.82 -1.40 -18.23
N THR A 11 48.02 -2.34 -18.75
CA THR A 11 46.68 -2.67 -18.25
C THR A 11 46.63 -4.09 -17.70
N ILE A 12 46.07 -4.22 -16.49
CA ILE A 12 45.85 -5.51 -15.82
C ILE A 12 44.37 -5.85 -15.84
N HIS A 13 44.08 -7.11 -16.12
CA HIS A 13 42.71 -7.62 -16.20
C HIS A 13 42.36 -8.43 -14.95
N ILE A 14 41.28 -8.02 -14.29
CA ILE A 14 40.75 -8.67 -13.10
C ILE A 14 39.64 -9.65 -13.47
N VAL A 15 39.81 -10.88 -13.01
CA VAL A 15 38.92 -12.02 -13.28
C VAL A 15 38.40 -12.61 -11.96
N ARG A 16 37.17 -13.14 -11.96
CA ARG A 16 36.50 -13.60 -10.73
C ARG A 16 36.85 -15.03 -10.34
N SER A 17 37.15 -15.88 -11.31
CA SER A 17 37.49 -17.30 -11.12
C SER A 17 38.62 -17.73 -12.06
N GLN A 18 39.38 -18.76 -11.67
CA GLN A 18 40.42 -19.36 -12.50
C GLN A 18 39.82 -20.00 -13.78
N GLU A 19 38.61 -20.55 -13.69
CA GLU A 19 37.88 -21.15 -14.82
C GLU A 19 37.55 -20.12 -15.90
N GLU A 20 37.21 -18.89 -15.50
CA GLU A 20 36.93 -17.76 -16.40
C GLU A 20 38.20 -17.33 -17.16
N ILE A 21 39.40 -17.50 -16.57
CA ILE A 21 40.68 -17.25 -17.25
C ILE A 21 40.92 -18.29 -18.36
N GLU A 22 40.63 -19.56 -18.09
CA GLU A 22 40.82 -20.65 -19.05
C GLU A 22 39.83 -20.58 -20.22
N GLU A 23 38.58 -20.21 -19.94
CA GLU A 23 37.58 -19.94 -20.99
C GLU A 23 37.97 -18.76 -21.87
N LEU A 24 38.44 -17.66 -21.27
CA LEU A 24 38.90 -16.49 -22.01
C LEU A 24 40.12 -16.80 -22.89
N LYS A 25 41.07 -17.60 -22.38
CA LYS A 25 42.22 -18.08 -23.16
C LYS A 25 41.84 -19.02 -24.30
N ARG A 26 40.80 -19.86 -24.13
CA ARG A 26 40.28 -20.71 -25.22
C ARG A 26 39.55 -19.89 -26.29
N SER A 27 38.89 -18.80 -25.89
CA SER A 27 38.06 -18.00 -26.80
C SER A 27 38.86 -17.06 -27.70
N ASN A 28 40.07 -16.64 -27.31
CA ASN A 28 40.85 -15.66 -28.05
C ASN A 28 42.35 -15.85 -27.85
N THR A 29 43.08 -16.18 -28.91
CA THR A 29 44.53 -16.47 -28.85
C THR A 29 45.38 -15.21 -28.62
N GLU A 30 44.87 -14.03 -29.02
CA GLU A 30 45.51 -12.73 -28.79
C GLU A 30 45.44 -12.27 -27.32
N LEU A 31 44.60 -12.89 -26.49
CA LEU A 31 44.44 -12.54 -25.07
C LEU A 31 45.50 -13.19 -24.15
N SER A 32 46.43 -13.97 -24.70
CA SER A 32 47.47 -14.66 -23.93
C SER A 32 48.58 -13.74 -23.41
N GLU A 33 48.71 -12.53 -23.95
CA GLU A 33 49.75 -11.55 -23.60
C GLU A 33 49.37 -10.63 -22.42
N PHE A 34 48.11 -10.68 -21.96
CA PHE A 34 47.65 -9.80 -20.88
C PHE A 34 48.07 -10.30 -19.49
N ASP A 35 48.41 -9.35 -18.60
CA ASP A 35 48.66 -9.63 -17.19
C ASP A 35 47.32 -9.81 -16.45
N TRP A 36 47.07 -11.04 -15.96
CA TRP A 36 45.83 -11.41 -15.28
C TRP A 36 46.02 -11.46 -13.76
N HIS A 37 45.10 -10.86 -13.01
CA HIS A 37 45.05 -10.98 -11.56
C HIS A 37 43.68 -11.46 -11.08
N LEU A 38 43.68 -12.41 -10.15
CA LEU A 38 42.45 -12.91 -9.54
C LEU A 38 41.90 -11.87 -8.55
N HIS A 39 40.59 -11.64 -8.59
CA HIS A 39 39.90 -10.73 -7.69
C HIS A 39 40.15 -11.11 -6.21
N GLY A 40 40.86 -10.23 -5.48
CA GLY A 40 41.16 -10.40 -4.05
C GLY A 40 42.50 -11.08 -3.76
N SER A 41 43.27 -11.44 -4.81
CA SER A 41 44.65 -11.91 -4.65
C SER A 41 45.59 -10.78 -4.16
N PRO A 42 46.74 -11.12 -3.55
CA PRO A 42 47.77 -10.13 -3.22
C PRO A 42 48.21 -9.29 -4.44
N GLY A 43 48.21 -9.87 -5.65
CA GLY A 43 48.49 -9.15 -6.90
C GLY A 43 47.39 -8.15 -7.30
N HIS A 44 46.13 -8.44 -7.02
CA HIS A 44 45.03 -7.48 -7.20
C HIS A 44 45.18 -6.27 -6.25
N VAL A 45 45.59 -6.50 -5.00
CA VAL A 45 45.80 -5.40 -4.04
C VAL A 45 46.97 -4.52 -4.47
N GLU A 46 48.08 -5.12 -4.89
CA GLU A 46 49.26 -4.37 -5.33
C GLU A 46 49.01 -3.59 -6.63
N SER A 47 48.26 -4.16 -7.58
CA SER A 47 47.85 -3.44 -8.79
C SER A 47 46.93 -2.26 -8.49
N LEU A 48 46.01 -2.38 -7.53
CA LEU A 48 45.21 -1.26 -7.05
C LEU A 48 46.06 -0.18 -6.39
N ARG A 49 47.06 -0.55 -5.58
CA ARG A 49 47.98 0.39 -4.94
C ARG A 49 48.76 1.20 -5.99
N LYS A 50 49.36 0.52 -6.97
CA LYS A 50 50.11 1.17 -8.06
C LYS A 50 49.23 2.06 -8.94
N ALA A 51 48.03 1.60 -9.29
CA ALA A 51 47.09 2.41 -10.06
C ALA A 51 46.63 3.67 -9.29
N THR A 52 46.49 3.57 -7.97
CA THR A 52 46.18 4.70 -7.10
C THR A 52 47.35 5.68 -7.08
N GLU A 53 48.58 5.21 -6.86
CA GLU A 53 49.79 6.05 -6.89
C GLU A 53 49.97 6.77 -8.24
N HIS A 54 49.76 6.06 -9.36
CA HIS A 54 49.83 6.63 -10.70
C HIS A 54 48.79 7.75 -10.90
N ARG A 55 47.53 7.52 -10.49
CA ARG A 55 46.46 8.52 -10.60
C ARG A 55 46.70 9.72 -9.68
N THR A 56 47.19 9.51 -8.47
CA THR A 56 47.56 10.60 -7.55
C THR A 56 48.65 11.45 -8.18
N ARG A 57 49.71 10.84 -8.72
CA ARG A 57 50.80 11.55 -9.40
C ARG A 57 50.32 12.33 -10.62
N LYS A 58 49.45 11.74 -11.45
CA LYS A 58 48.87 12.40 -12.63
C LYS A 58 47.99 13.59 -12.21
N THR A 59 47.23 13.44 -11.13
CA THR A 59 46.43 14.53 -10.54
C THR A 59 47.31 15.66 -10.02
N GLU A 60 48.41 15.34 -9.32
CA GLU A 60 49.39 16.34 -8.86
C GLU A 60 50.07 17.08 -10.02
N GLN A 61 50.43 16.37 -11.08
CA GLN A 61 50.99 16.99 -12.30
C GLN A 61 49.99 17.92 -12.98
N LEU A 62 48.72 17.53 -13.08
CA LEU A 62 47.66 18.37 -13.65
C LEU A 62 47.39 19.59 -12.76
N ARG A 63 47.40 19.42 -11.43
CA ARG A 63 47.30 20.50 -10.45
C ARG A 63 48.45 21.50 -10.58
N ALA A 64 49.67 21.02 -10.85
CA ALA A 64 50.82 21.88 -11.09
C ALA A 64 50.73 22.65 -12.44
N ARG A 65 50.10 22.07 -13.47
CA ARG A 65 49.91 22.73 -14.77
C ARG A 65 48.80 23.78 -14.77
N HIS A 66 47.73 23.55 -14.01
CA HIS A 66 46.54 24.40 -14.00
C HIS A 66 46.12 24.77 -12.57
N PRO A 67 46.95 25.54 -11.82
CA PRO A 67 46.69 25.83 -10.42
C PRO A 67 45.38 26.59 -10.20
N GLU A 68 45.02 27.51 -11.10
CA GLU A 68 43.81 28.33 -11.00
C GLU A 68 42.51 27.50 -11.10
N ILE A 69 42.45 26.58 -12.06
CA ILE A 69 41.27 25.71 -12.27
C ILE A 69 41.10 24.74 -11.11
N PHE A 70 42.19 24.19 -10.59
CA PHE A 70 42.12 23.29 -9.43
C PHE A 70 41.74 24.03 -8.14
N ALA A 71 42.16 25.27 -7.96
CA ALA A 71 41.71 26.10 -6.83
C ALA A 71 40.21 26.39 -6.89
N GLU A 72 39.67 26.67 -8.08
CA GLU A 72 38.23 26.85 -8.27
C GLU A 72 37.45 25.54 -8.00
N LEU A 73 37.97 24.41 -8.48
CA LEU A 73 37.36 23.09 -8.24
C LEU A 73 37.38 22.70 -6.76
N ASP A 74 38.49 22.94 -6.06
CA ASP A 74 38.62 22.69 -4.63
C ASP A 74 37.64 23.58 -3.82
N ASN A 75 37.43 24.84 -4.24
CA ASN A 75 36.42 25.72 -3.65
C ASN A 75 34.99 25.19 -3.89
N ILE A 76 34.65 24.79 -5.12
CA ILE A 76 33.33 24.23 -5.44
C ILE A 76 33.07 22.94 -4.64
N GLN A 77 34.09 22.09 -4.50
CA GLN A 77 33.98 20.86 -3.70
C GLN A 77 33.77 21.20 -2.22
N HIS A 78 34.48 22.19 -1.69
CA HIS A 78 34.29 22.66 -0.31
C HIS A 78 32.88 23.22 -0.08
N ASP A 79 32.36 24.01 -1.01
CA ASP A 79 31.00 24.57 -0.97
C ASP A 79 29.94 23.46 -1.03
N LEU A 80 30.13 22.46 -1.89
CA LEU A 80 29.23 21.29 -1.95
C LEU A 80 29.28 20.47 -0.68
N ASP A 81 30.46 20.26 -0.07
CA ASP A 81 30.60 19.56 1.20
C ASP A 81 30.04 20.38 2.37
N HIS A 82 30.13 21.70 2.32
CA HIS A 82 29.47 22.60 3.27
C HIS A 82 27.95 22.48 3.16
N LEU A 83 27.40 22.65 1.95
CA LEU A 83 25.97 22.50 1.68
C LEU A 83 25.47 21.10 2.02
N SER A 84 26.25 20.06 1.74
CA SER A 84 25.93 18.67 2.12
C SER A 84 25.87 18.50 3.64
N ARG A 85 26.79 19.13 4.40
CA ARG A 85 26.79 19.13 5.87
C ARG A 85 25.65 19.97 6.46
N GLU A 86 25.29 21.08 5.85
CA GLU A 86 24.10 21.83 6.26
C GLU A 86 22.84 21.04 5.96
N LEU A 87 22.74 20.48 4.75
CA LEU A 87 21.67 19.59 4.36
C LEU A 87 21.60 18.41 5.32
N SER A 88 22.71 17.80 5.72
CA SER A 88 22.72 16.69 6.69
C SER A 88 22.26 17.16 8.07
N LYS A 89 22.66 18.34 8.56
CA LYS A 89 22.13 18.92 9.81
C LYS A 89 20.62 19.16 9.76
N PHE A 90 20.05 19.44 8.59
CA PHE A 90 18.60 19.56 8.39
C PHE A 90 17.92 18.20 8.09
N THR A 91 18.66 17.24 7.52
CA THR A 91 18.20 15.89 7.17
C THR A 91 18.27 14.93 8.37
N ASP A 92 19.09 15.23 9.38
CA ASP A 92 19.23 14.50 10.65
C ASP A 92 18.30 15.05 11.76
N ARG A 93 17.44 16.02 11.44
CA ARG A 93 16.28 16.42 12.27
C ARG A 93 14.97 15.62 11.99
N PRO A 94 14.99 14.28 11.80
CA PRO A 94 13.80 13.46 12.00
C PRO A 94 13.98 12.48 13.16
N VAL A 95 14.77 12.79 14.21
CA VAL A 95 15.08 11.79 15.24
C VAL A 95 15.12 12.35 16.67
N GLU A 96 13.96 12.46 17.30
CA GLU A 96 13.81 12.03 18.71
C GLU A 96 12.88 10.81 18.84
N LEU A 97 12.26 10.34 17.74
CA LEU A 97 11.43 9.14 17.71
C LEU A 97 12.14 7.89 17.13
N GLU A 98 13.16 8.05 16.28
CA GLU A 98 13.85 6.91 15.62
C GLU A 98 14.82 6.16 16.57
N ALA A 99 15.29 6.81 17.65
CA ALA A 99 16.19 6.20 18.64
C ALA A 99 15.55 5.02 19.40
N ASN A 100 14.21 4.95 19.48
CA ASN A 100 13.51 3.85 20.16
C ASN A 100 13.25 2.64 19.25
N PHE A 101 13.23 2.82 17.92
CA PHE A 101 12.88 1.75 16.98
C PHE A 101 14.09 0.97 16.44
N SER A 102 15.30 1.55 16.48
CA SER A 102 16.54 0.83 16.16
C SER A 102 16.81 -0.34 17.13
N ARG A 103 16.29 -0.26 18.36
CA ARG A 103 16.32 -1.35 19.34
C ARG A 103 15.54 -2.59 18.88
N PHE A 104 14.63 -2.44 17.93
CA PHE A 104 13.78 -3.52 17.39
C PHE A 104 14.08 -3.89 15.94
N GLY A 105 15.14 -3.35 15.33
CA GLY A 105 15.70 -3.89 14.07
C GLY A 105 14.99 -3.49 12.77
N TYR A 106 14.24 -2.39 12.73
CA TYR A 106 13.64 -1.89 11.49
C TYR A 106 14.26 -0.55 11.08
N ALA A 107 15.01 -0.54 9.97
CA ALA A 107 15.50 0.68 9.33
C ALA A 107 15.18 0.61 7.83
N ALA A 108 14.22 1.42 7.38
CA ALA A 108 13.87 1.56 5.97
C ALA A 108 14.19 2.99 5.52
N HIS A 109 15.39 3.21 4.98
CA HIS A 109 15.79 4.50 4.41
C HIS A 109 15.22 4.66 3.00
N ILE A 110 14.28 5.59 2.79
CA ILE A 110 13.91 6.10 1.46
C ILE A 110 13.81 7.63 1.54
N ARG A 111 14.62 8.34 0.75
CA ARG A 111 14.60 9.81 0.62
C ARG A 111 13.63 10.24 -0.49
N THR A 112 12.81 11.27 -0.26
CA THR A 112 12.03 11.94 -1.32
C THR A 112 11.90 13.45 -1.10
N HIS A 113 11.85 14.20 -2.22
CA HIS A 113 11.79 15.66 -2.33
C HIS A 113 10.39 16.21 -2.01
N GLN A 114 10.34 17.38 -1.35
CA GLN A 114 9.10 18.07 -0.99
C GLN A 114 8.66 19.05 -2.09
N GLN A 115 7.43 18.90 -2.57
CA GLN A 115 6.83 19.80 -3.56
C GLN A 115 6.36 21.09 -2.86
N ARG A 116 6.96 22.22 -3.25
CA ARG A 116 6.64 23.57 -2.75
C ARG A 116 5.37 24.05 -3.45
N ASN A 117 4.24 24.07 -2.76
CA ASN A 117 3.04 24.71 -3.29
C ASN A 117 3.22 26.23 -3.28
N SER A 118 3.19 26.79 -4.49
CA SER A 118 3.05 28.20 -4.77
C SER A 118 1.66 28.69 -4.39
N THR A 119 1.60 29.71 -3.54
CA THR A 119 0.55 30.74 -3.62
C THR A 119 1.18 32.05 -3.14
N GLU A 120 1.16 33.02 -4.05
CA GLU A 120 1.78 34.34 -3.94
C GLU A 120 1.11 35.25 -2.91
N GLY A 121 1.88 36.20 -2.37
CA GLY A 121 1.34 37.47 -1.87
C GLY A 121 1.96 37.98 -0.56
N GLY A 122 2.91 38.92 -0.67
CA GLY A 122 3.24 39.90 0.39
C GLY A 122 4.62 39.78 1.03
N ALA A 123 5.54 40.65 0.60
CA ALA A 123 6.82 40.94 1.26
C ALA A 123 6.62 42.10 2.29
N PRO A 124 7.65 42.56 3.03
CA PRO A 124 7.70 42.51 4.49
C PRO A 124 7.51 43.89 5.16
N GLU A 125 7.11 43.90 6.43
CA GLU A 125 7.31 45.06 7.31
C GLU A 125 8.04 44.63 8.59
N ASP A 126 9.14 45.34 8.82
CA ASP A 126 9.93 45.37 10.04
C ASP A 126 9.06 45.77 11.25
N ASP A 127 9.36 45.19 12.42
CA ASP A 127 9.54 46.03 13.61
C ASP A 127 10.21 45.26 14.75
N ASN A 128 11.37 45.76 15.13
CA ASN A 128 12.05 45.48 16.39
C ASN A 128 11.35 46.27 17.51
N LEU A 129 11.02 45.63 18.63
CA LEU A 129 11.06 46.30 19.93
C LEU A 129 11.26 45.28 21.05
N GLY A 130 12.39 45.40 21.75
CA GLY A 130 12.70 44.61 22.94
C GLY A 130 12.00 45.16 24.19
N GLN A 131 11.86 44.32 25.21
CA GLN A 131 11.86 44.81 26.58
C GLN A 131 12.22 43.74 27.62
N LEU A 132 13.01 44.21 28.57
CA LEU A 132 13.63 43.58 29.74
C LEU A 132 12.62 43.13 30.81
N GLU A 133 13.01 42.06 31.51
CA GLU A 133 12.91 41.77 32.97
C GLU A 133 11.69 42.23 33.79
N LYS A 134 11.10 41.28 34.54
CA LYS A 134 11.11 41.26 36.03
C LYS A 134 10.48 39.97 36.58
N GLY A 135 11.12 39.40 37.61
CA GLY A 135 10.63 38.24 38.36
C GLY A 135 9.59 38.57 39.42
N SER A 136 8.86 37.54 39.86
CA SER A 136 8.37 37.43 41.23
C SER A 136 7.97 35.99 41.54
N GLU A 137 8.56 35.50 42.61
CA GLU A 137 8.36 34.26 43.33
C GLU A 137 6.99 34.26 44.04
N LYS A 138 6.28 33.11 44.06
CA LYS A 138 5.36 32.64 45.12
C LYS A 138 4.70 31.30 44.78
N THR A 139 4.93 30.31 45.64
CA THR A 139 4.08 29.14 45.97
C THR A 139 3.95 29.12 47.50
N PRO A 140 3.07 28.33 48.15
CA PRO A 140 2.27 27.20 47.63
C PRO A 140 0.78 27.19 48.04
N ASN A 141 -0.05 26.46 47.30
CA ASN A 141 -1.10 25.65 47.94
C ASN A 141 -1.54 24.49 47.04
N GLU A 142 -1.69 23.33 47.67
CA GLU A 142 -1.96 22.03 47.07
C GLU A 142 -3.45 21.85 46.72
N THR A 143 -3.73 21.35 45.52
CA THR A 143 -4.92 20.53 45.22
C THR A 143 -4.58 19.59 44.06
N SER A 144 -5.02 18.33 44.18
CA SER A 144 -4.73 17.13 43.38
C SER A 144 -4.48 17.28 41.86
N PRO A 145 -3.67 16.38 41.24
CA PRO A 145 -3.16 16.57 39.89
C PRO A 145 -4.22 16.27 38.83
N ALA A 146 -4.59 17.29 38.05
CA ALA A 146 -5.19 17.13 36.73
C ALA A 146 -4.17 16.49 35.75
N PRO A 147 -4.61 15.75 34.71
CA PRO A 147 -3.69 15.08 33.80
C PRO A 147 -2.84 16.13 33.09
N VAL A 148 -1.52 16.07 33.33
CA VAL A 148 -0.53 16.98 32.75
C VAL A 148 -0.60 16.84 31.23
N PRO A 149 -0.95 17.89 30.47
CA PRO A 149 -0.82 17.84 29.03
C PRO A 149 0.67 17.79 28.70
N GLU A 150 1.11 16.72 28.02
CA GLU A 150 2.47 16.60 27.49
C GLU A 150 2.76 17.79 26.56
N THR A 151 3.39 18.81 27.12
CA THR A 151 3.94 19.95 26.38
C THR A 151 5.36 19.63 25.97
N CYS A 152 5.54 19.28 24.70
CA CYS A 152 6.87 19.18 24.09
C CYS A 152 7.41 20.58 23.79
N TRP A 153 8.59 20.89 24.32
CA TRP A 153 9.25 22.19 24.17
C TRP A 153 10.11 22.20 22.90
N ILE A 154 9.67 22.88 21.84
CA ILE A 154 10.54 23.17 20.69
C ILE A 154 10.30 24.63 20.24
N HIS A 155 11.35 25.45 20.34
CA HIS A 155 11.55 26.79 19.72
C HIS A 155 10.56 27.91 20.07
N GLY A 156 10.28 28.16 21.35
CA GLY A 156 9.75 29.47 21.80
C GLY A 156 8.37 29.90 21.27
N ARG A 157 7.68 29.09 20.46
CA ARG A 157 6.30 29.31 20.04
C ARG A 157 5.43 28.14 20.44
N LYS A 158 4.41 28.43 21.25
CA LYS A 158 3.38 27.48 21.70
C LYS A 158 2.63 26.92 20.49
N ARG A 159 2.98 25.72 20.02
CA ARG A 159 2.13 24.99 19.07
C ARG A 159 1.35 23.92 19.83
N LYS A 160 0.09 24.22 20.12
CA LYS A 160 -0.86 23.23 20.65
C LYS A 160 -0.89 22.05 19.67
N LYS A 161 -0.69 20.82 20.17
CA LYS A 161 -1.01 19.58 19.45
C LYS A 161 -2.52 19.63 19.23
N THR A 162 -2.94 20.23 18.12
CA THR A 162 -4.35 20.29 17.74
C THR A 162 -4.79 18.86 17.54
N ARG A 163 -5.56 18.35 18.49
CA ARG A 163 -6.41 17.17 18.33
C ARG A 163 -7.06 17.30 16.96
N THR A 164 -6.59 16.55 15.97
CA THR A 164 -7.09 16.62 14.60
C THR A 164 -8.54 16.17 14.67
N THR A 165 -9.45 17.14 14.72
CA THR A 165 -10.88 16.88 14.64
C THR A 165 -11.11 16.20 13.30
N MET A 166 -11.69 14.99 13.34
CA MET A 166 -12.07 14.28 12.12
C MET A 166 -12.88 15.21 11.23
N LYS A 167 -12.47 15.34 9.98
CA LYS A 167 -13.21 16.14 9.02
C LYS A 167 -14.51 15.39 8.70
N LEU A 168 -15.60 16.14 8.59
CA LEU A 168 -16.86 15.57 8.14
C LEU A 168 -16.74 15.04 6.70
N TYR A 169 -15.90 15.71 5.90
CA TYR A 169 -15.68 15.43 4.49
C TYR A 169 -14.27 15.88 4.03
N LYS A 170 -13.57 14.99 3.33
CA LYS A 170 -12.31 15.17 2.60
C LYS A 170 -12.55 14.63 1.19
N THR A 171 -11.92 15.29 0.21
CA THR A 171 -11.90 14.77 -1.16
C THR A 171 -11.18 13.42 -1.19
N PRO A 172 -11.76 12.39 -1.81
CA PRO A 172 -11.16 11.07 -1.86
C PRO A 172 -9.85 11.13 -2.67
N VAL A 173 -8.77 10.64 -2.08
CA VAL A 173 -7.46 10.55 -2.75
C VAL A 173 -7.13 9.07 -2.97
N LEU A 174 -6.58 8.75 -4.14
CA LEU A 174 -6.10 7.40 -4.43
C LEU A 174 -4.82 7.13 -3.64
N ARG A 175 -4.79 6.05 -2.86
CA ARG A 175 -3.60 5.63 -2.09
C ARG A 175 -2.43 5.30 -3.02
N GLN A 176 -2.73 4.53 -4.07
CA GLN A 176 -1.75 4.08 -5.05
C GLN A 176 -2.38 4.05 -6.44
N TYR A 177 -1.62 4.39 -7.48
CA TYR A 177 -2.06 4.26 -8.86
C TYR A 177 -0.88 4.02 -9.80
N PHE A 178 -1.12 3.26 -10.85
CA PHE A 178 -0.18 3.13 -11.97
C PHE A 178 -0.40 4.24 -12.97
N HIS A 179 0.68 4.89 -13.37
CA HIS A 179 0.71 5.81 -14.48
C HIS A 179 1.90 5.48 -15.38
N GLN A 180 1.64 5.18 -16.66
CA GLN A 180 2.67 4.88 -17.66
C GLN A 180 3.68 3.79 -17.21
N GLY A 181 3.20 2.76 -16.51
CA GLY A 181 4.05 1.67 -16.01
C GLY A 181 4.82 1.98 -14.72
N ILE A 182 4.72 3.21 -14.20
CA ILE A 182 5.29 3.62 -12.92
C ILE A 182 4.20 3.59 -11.84
N LEU A 183 4.50 3.00 -10.69
CA LEU A 183 3.62 2.99 -9.53
C LEU A 183 3.83 4.24 -8.68
N TRP A 184 2.79 5.06 -8.54
CA TRP A 184 2.76 6.21 -7.66
C TRP A 184 2.08 5.83 -6.34
N ARG A 185 2.70 6.16 -5.21
CA ARG A 185 2.27 5.74 -3.86
C ARG A 185 2.32 6.92 -2.89
N ALA A 186 1.27 7.08 -2.09
CA ALA A 186 1.26 8.03 -0.97
C ALA A 186 2.18 7.54 0.17
N GLN A 187 2.91 8.47 0.80
CA GLN A 187 4.01 8.22 1.75
C GLN A 187 3.53 7.81 3.15
N HIS A 188 2.23 7.81 3.44
CA HIS A 188 1.73 7.58 4.79
C HIS A 188 1.65 6.08 5.11
N SER A 189 2.41 5.66 6.13
CA SER A 189 2.14 4.45 6.90
C SER A 189 0.84 4.69 7.64
N GLU A 190 -0.27 4.19 7.10
CA GLU A 190 -1.55 4.21 7.81
C GLU A 190 -1.67 2.91 8.59
N GLU A 191 -1.63 3.03 9.92
CA GLU A 191 -2.01 1.96 10.82
C GLU A 191 -3.40 1.43 10.44
N VAL A 192 -3.59 0.10 10.51
CA VAL A 192 -4.90 -0.53 10.29
C VAL A 192 -5.91 0.10 11.24
N ALA A 193 -6.87 0.83 10.68
CA ALA A 193 -7.83 1.54 11.51
C ALA A 193 -8.71 0.56 12.28
N SER A 194 -9.02 0.84 13.55
CA SER A 194 -9.74 -0.10 14.43
C SER A 194 -11.11 -0.52 13.88
N PHE A 195 -11.75 0.31 13.05
CA PHE A 195 -13.02 -0.04 12.42
C PHE A 195 -12.87 -1.14 11.34
N GLU A 196 -11.70 -1.26 10.72
CA GLU A 196 -11.43 -2.32 9.73
C GLU A 196 -11.37 -3.69 10.40
N LEU A 197 -10.67 -3.77 11.53
CA LEU A 197 -10.63 -4.97 12.36
C LEU A 197 -12.03 -5.35 12.86
N PHE A 198 -12.87 -4.37 13.18
CA PHE A 198 -14.26 -4.62 13.58
C PHE A 198 -15.10 -5.25 12.45
N ILE A 199 -14.92 -4.78 11.21
CA ILE A 199 -15.59 -5.38 10.04
C ILE A 199 -15.14 -6.84 9.88
N ASP A 200 -13.85 -7.09 10.00
CA ASP A 200 -13.28 -8.42 9.86
C ASP A 200 -13.81 -9.36 10.95
N LEU A 201 -13.88 -8.91 12.20
CA LEU A 201 -14.49 -9.65 13.30
C LEU A 201 -15.96 -9.99 13.06
N LEU A 202 -16.75 -9.01 12.59
CA LEU A 202 -18.16 -9.24 12.26
C LEU A 202 -18.29 -10.28 11.13
N TYR A 203 -17.43 -10.19 10.11
CA TYR A 203 -17.43 -11.13 8.99
C TYR A 203 -17.05 -12.56 9.40
N VAL A 204 -16.14 -12.73 10.35
CA VAL A 204 -15.84 -14.05 10.95
C VAL A 204 -17.08 -14.69 11.56
N GLY A 205 -17.90 -13.91 12.28
CA GLY A 205 -19.17 -14.40 12.82
C GLY A 205 -20.17 -14.84 11.73
N ILE A 206 -20.19 -14.15 10.58
CA ILE A 206 -21.05 -14.52 9.45
C ILE A 206 -20.60 -15.84 8.83
N ILE A 207 -19.29 -16.03 8.64
CA ILE A 207 -18.74 -17.29 8.13
C ILE A 207 -19.13 -18.44 9.05
N ALA A 208 -19.08 -18.24 10.36
CA ALA A 208 -19.48 -19.25 11.34
C ALA A 208 -20.96 -19.65 11.17
N VAL A 209 -21.87 -18.66 11.10
CA VAL A 209 -23.31 -18.91 10.92
C VAL A 209 -23.61 -19.66 9.61
N ILE A 210 -22.93 -19.28 8.52
CA ILE A 210 -23.07 -19.96 7.22
C ILE A 210 -22.50 -21.38 7.29
N GLY A 211 -21.37 -21.56 7.99
CA GLY A 211 -20.71 -22.84 8.20
C GLY A 211 -21.57 -23.82 9.02
N ASP A 212 -22.13 -23.37 10.14
CA ASP A 212 -23.00 -24.18 11.00
C ASP A 212 -24.25 -24.66 10.24
N LYS A 213 -24.81 -23.83 9.36
CA LYS A 213 -25.94 -24.24 8.51
C LYS A 213 -25.54 -25.24 7.42
N ALA A 214 -24.29 -25.21 6.96
CA ALA A 214 -23.80 -26.17 5.99
C ALA A 214 -23.49 -27.53 6.62
N THR A 215 -23.13 -27.58 7.90
CA THR A 215 -22.85 -28.84 8.61
C THR A 215 -24.12 -29.59 9.02
N GLU A 216 -25.26 -28.90 9.21
CA GLU A 216 -26.57 -29.52 9.49
C GLU A 216 -27.04 -30.45 8.35
N ASP A 217 -26.82 -30.05 7.09
CA ASP A 217 -27.24 -30.80 5.89
C ASP A 217 -26.03 -31.18 5.01
N PRO A 218 -25.24 -32.23 5.32
CA PRO A 218 -24.07 -32.64 4.54
C PRO A 218 -24.47 -33.38 3.24
N THR A 219 -25.24 -32.71 2.39
CA THR A 219 -25.73 -33.20 1.09
C THR A 219 -25.30 -32.26 -0.03
N GLY A 220 -25.37 -32.72 -1.29
CA GLY A 220 -25.09 -31.84 -2.44
C GLY A 220 -26.01 -30.61 -2.50
N LEU A 221 -27.24 -30.72 -1.98
CA LEU A 221 -28.16 -29.59 -1.84
C LEU A 221 -27.68 -28.61 -0.75
N GLY A 222 -27.16 -29.12 0.37
CA GLY A 222 -26.54 -28.30 1.41
C GLY A 222 -25.33 -27.52 0.89
N LEU A 223 -24.47 -28.17 0.09
CA LEU A 223 -23.34 -27.51 -0.58
C LEU A 223 -23.81 -26.39 -1.54
N LEU A 224 -24.86 -26.64 -2.32
CA LEU A 224 -25.45 -25.61 -3.19
C LEU A 224 -25.95 -24.41 -2.38
N ARG A 225 -26.65 -24.66 -1.27
CA ARG A 225 -27.16 -23.61 -0.37
C ARG A 225 -26.02 -22.80 0.24
N PHE A 226 -24.94 -23.47 0.64
CA PHE A 226 -23.70 -22.85 1.11
C PHE A 226 -23.09 -21.94 0.03
N CYS A 227 -22.87 -22.43 -1.19
CA CYS A 227 -22.28 -21.61 -2.25
C CYS A 227 -23.09 -20.36 -2.57
N VAL A 228 -24.42 -20.50 -2.67
CA VAL A 228 -25.32 -19.38 -3.00
C VAL A 228 -25.38 -18.32 -1.90
N THR A 229 -25.16 -18.69 -0.63
CA THR A 229 -25.19 -17.75 0.50
C THR A 229 -23.81 -17.19 0.83
N PHE A 230 -22.77 -18.01 0.74
CA PHE A 230 -21.38 -17.66 1.03
C PHE A 230 -20.77 -16.73 -0.03
N LEU A 231 -20.94 -17.03 -1.32
CA LEU A 231 -20.26 -16.27 -2.39
C LEU A 231 -20.67 -14.79 -2.45
N PRO A 232 -21.95 -14.41 -2.32
CA PRO A 232 -22.34 -12.99 -2.25
C PRO A 232 -21.86 -12.32 -0.96
N SER A 233 -21.84 -13.04 0.16
CA SER A 233 -21.27 -12.55 1.42
C SER A 233 -19.77 -12.25 1.28
N TRP A 234 -19.03 -13.17 0.66
CA TRP A 234 -17.61 -13.02 0.33
C TRP A 234 -17.35 -11.86 -0.62
N ARG A 235 -18.26 -11.65 -1.57
CA ARG A 235 -18.23 -10.51 -2.50
C ARG A 235 -18.27 -9.19 -1.74
N ILE A 236 -19.26 -8.98 -0.85
CA ILE A 236 -19.38 -7.76 -0.04
C ILE A 236 -18.10 -7.49 0.76
N TRP A 237 -17.57 -8.50 1.48
CA TRP A 237 -16.35 -8.32 2.26
C TRP A 237 -15.14 -7.95 1.39
N SER A 238 -15.01 -8.61 0.23
CA SER A 238 -13.94 -8.31 -0.73
C SER A 238 -14.05 -6.88 -1.26
N ASP A 239 -15.26 -6.39 -1.54
CA ASP A 239 -15.50 -5.05 -2.07
C ASP A 239 -15.26 -3.96 -1.03
N VAL A 240 -15.66 -4.16 0.23
CA VAL A 240 -15.29 -3.28 1.34
C VAL A 240 -13.77 -3.21 1.47
N SER A 241 -13.10 -4.36 1.39
CA SER A 241 -11.64 -4.45 1.49
C SER A 241 -10.92 -3.73 0.37
N ASP A 242 -11.40 -3.89 -0.86
CA ASP A 242 -10.88 -3.20 -2.03
C ASP A 242 -11.16 -1.69 -2.00
N LEU A 243 -12.33 -1.26 -1.50
CA LEU A 243 -12.67 0.15 -1.36
C LEU A 243 -11.71 0.87 -0.40
N ILE A 244 -11.51 0.28 0.78
CA ILE A 244 -10.60 0.82 1.81
C ILE A 244 -9.15 0.79 1.30
N SER A 245 -8.74 -0.29 0.63
CA SER A 245 -7.36 -0.42 0.14
C SER A 245 -6.99 0.57 -0.98
N ARG A 246 -7.97 1.09 -1.72
CA ARG A 246 -7.74 2.01 -2.86
C ARG A 246 -7.78 3.48 -2.49
N PHE A 247 -8.60 3.85 -1.50
CA PHE A 247 -8.86 5.26 -1.19
C PHE A 247 -8.41 5.62 0.22
N GLU A 248 -7.66 6.72 0.31
CA GLU A 248 -7.25 7.31 1.57
C GLU A 248 -8.33 8.30 1.99
N THR A 249 -9.25 7.88 2.85
CA THR A 249 -10.34 8.75 3.31
C THR A 249 -10.72 8.39 4.75
N ASP A 250 -10.16 9.14 5.71
CA ASP A 250 -10.56 9.05 7.12
C ASP A 250 -11.53 10.19 7.48
N ASP A 251 -12.75 10.10 6.95
CA ASP A 251 -13.84 11.03 7.26
C ASP A 251 -15.05 10.31 7.85
N THR A 252 -15.89 11.08 8.54
CA THR A 252 -17.19 10.60 9.03
C THR A 252 -18.06 10.05 7.91
N TYR A 253 -18.04 10.65 6.71
CA TYR A 253 -18.81 10.16 5.57
C TYR A 253 -18.39 8.75 5.11
N GLN A 254 -17.07 8.48 5.07
CA GLN A 254 -16.56 7.15 4.70
C GLN A 254 -16.98 6.12 5.74
N ARG A 255 -16.81 6.44 7.03
CA ARG A 255 -17.24 5.56 8.13
C ARG A 255 -18.75 5.30 8.13
N GLY A 256 -19.56 6.32 7.82
CA GLY A 256 -21.02 6.18 7.69
C GLY A 256 -21.44 5.23 6.57
N LYS A 257 -20.79 5.32 5.39
CA LYS A 257 -21.03 4.36 4.29
C LYS A 257 -20.64 2.94 4.68
N ILE A 258 -19.49 2.76 5.32
CA ILE A 258 -19.03 1.45 5.79
C ILE A 258 -20.01 0.87 6.81
N LEU A 259 -20.48 1.69 7.76
CA LEU A 259 -21.50 1.29 8.73
C LEU A 259 -22.81 0.88 8.05
N PHE A 260 -23.23 1.59 7.01
CA PHE A 260 -24.40 1.18 6.23
C PHE A 260 -24.21 -0.18 5.55
N VAL A 261 -23.02 -0.44 4.97
CA VAL A 261 -22.70 -1.76 4.40
C VAL A 261 -22.73 -2.84 5.49
N LEU A 262 -22.23 -2.55 6.70
CA LEU A 262 -22.32 -3.47 7.84
C LEU A 262 -23.76 -3.77 8.24
N VAL A 263 -24.66 -2.78 8.23
CA VAL A 263 -26.09 -3.00 8.50
C VAL A 263 -26.71 -3.88 7.40
N CYS A 264 -26.37 -3.64 6.13
CA CYS A 264 -26.84 -4.49 5.03
C CYS A 264 -26.32 -5.92 5.17
N LEU A 265 -25.05 -6.08 5.56
CA LEU A 265 -24.42 -7.38 5.75
C LEU A 265 -25.03 -8.14 6.94
N LEU A 266 -25.36 -7.45 8.04
CA LEU A 266 -26.10 -8.03 9.17
C LEU A 266 -27.51 -8.45 8.76
N GLY A 267 -28.22 -7.59 8.02
CA GLY A 267 -29.55 -7.88 7.47
C GLY A 267 -29.52 -9.07 6.50
N TYR A 268 -28.48 -9.17 5.68
CA TYR A 268 -28.22 -10.33 4.81
C TYR A 268 -28.10 -11.60 5.66
N THR A 269 -27.22 -11.60 6.66
CA THR A 269 -26.96 -12.76 7.54
C THR A 269 -28.20 -13.21 8.31
N ALA A 270 -28.99 -12.28 8.84
CA ALA A 270 -30.23 -12.59 9.56
C ALA A 270 -31.24 -13.37 8.69
N ASN A 271 -31.17 -13.21 7.37
CA ASN A 271 -32.07 -13.87 6.43
C ASN A 271 -31.49 -15.16 5.82
N ILE A 272 -30.25 -15.55 6.14
CA ILE A 272 -29.58 -16.75 5.57
C ILE A 272 -30.31 -18.04 5.94
N VAL A 273 -30.71 -18.19 7.20
CA VAL A 273 -31.28 -19.44 7.73
C VAL A 273 -32.57 -19.83 7.00
N ALA A 274 -33.43 -18.85 6.70
CA ALA A 274 -34.71 -19.07 6.02
C ALA A 274 -34.65 -18.75 4.50
N ALA A 275 -33.44 -18.53 3.96
CA ALA A 275 -33.25 -17.99 2.62
C ALA A 275 -33.93 -18.82 1.52
N PHE A 276 -33.89 -20.15 1.63
CA PHE A 276 -34.44 -21.04 0.60
C PHE A 276 -35.94 -21.30 0.73
N TRP A 277 -36.55 -20.88 1.84
CA TRP A 277 -37.94 -21.22 2.17
C TRP A 277 -38.86 -19.99 2.15
N ALA A 278 -38.40 -18.84 2.67
CA ALA A 278 -39.26 -17.65 2.82
C ALA A 278 -38.53 -16.32 2.57
N THR A 279 -37.28 -16.18 3.03
CA THR A 279 -36.62 -14.88 3.16
C THR A 279 -35.65 -14.54 2.01
N TYR A 280 -35.66 -15.30 0.91
CA TYR A 280 -34.73 -15.06 -0.21
C TYR A 280 -34.75 -13.62 -0.72
N SER A 281 -35.93 -13.08 -0.99
CA SER A 281 -36.07 -11.74 -1.55
C SER A 281 -35.53 -10.67 -0.62
N GLN A 282 -35.67 -10.88 0.70
CA GLN A 282 -35.12 -9.97 1.72
C GLN A 282 -33.60 -10.08 1.79
N LEU A 283 -33.06 -11.31 1.77
CA LEU A 283 -31.62 -11.57 1.72
C LEU A 283 -30.98 -10.86 0.52
N ILE A 284 -31.54 -11.03 -0.67
CA ILE A 284 -31.03 -10.40 -1.90
C ILE A 284 -31.29 -8.90 -1.91
N ALA A 285 -32.37 -8.39 -1.31
CA ALA A 285 -32.61 -6.96 -1.20
C ALA A 285 -31.50 -6.25 -0.40
N PHE A 286 -31.05 -6.85 0.72
CA PHE A 286 -29.92 -6.31 1.48
C PHE A 286 -28.59 -6.37 0.70
N TYR A 287 -28.38 -7.44 -0.06
CA TYR A 287 -27.24 -7.54 -0.96
C TYR A 287 -27.25 -6.42 -2.02
N ILE A 288 -28.37 -6.26 -2.73
CA ILE A 288 -28.55 -5.20 -3.74
C ILE A 288 -28.41 -3.81 -3.13
N ALA A 289 -28.89 -3.59 -1.90
CA ALA A 289 -28.73 -2.30 -1.23
C ALA A 289 -27.25 -1.92 -1.02
N ALA A 290 -26.40 -2.89 -0.64
CA ALA A 290 -24.96 -2.67 -0.55
C ALA A 290 -24.34 -2.39 -1.93
N GLU A 291 -24.72 -3.15 -2.96
CA GLU A 291 -24.27 -3.00 -4.35
C GLU A 291 -24.63 -1.65 -4.96
N VAL A 292 -25.84 -1.16 -4.71
CA VAL A 292 -26.28 0.17 -5.14
C VAL A 292 -25.45 1.25 -4.46
N LEU A 293 -25.14 1.11 -3.16
CA LEU A 293 -24.27 2.05 -2.47
C LEU A 293 -22.85 2.07 -3.06
N PHE A 294 -22.29 0.91 -3.41
CA PHE A 294 -20.99 0.83 -4.10
C PHE A 294 -21.06 1.49 -5.47
N THR A 295 -22.09 1.18 -6.27
CA THR A 295 -22.35 1.80 -7.58
C THR A 295 -22.36 3.33 -7.46
N LEU A 296 -23.14 3.88 -6.54
CA LEU A 296 -23.21 5.32 -6.29
C LEU A 296 -21.87 5.90 -5.82
N THR A 297 -21.15 5.18 -4.96
CA THR A 297 -19.84 5.60 -4.48
C THR A 297 -18.82 5.68 -5.61
N TYR A 298 -18.73 4.66 -6.46
CA TYR A 298 -17.80 4.65 -7.60
C TYR A 298 -18.20 5.64 -8.70
N LEU A 299 -19.50 5.84 -8.94
CA LEU A 299 -19.99 6.88 -9.84
C LEU A 299 -19.60 8.28 -9.35
N ARG A 300 -19.77 8.51 -8.04
CA ARG A 300 -19.32 9.75 -7.39
C ARG A 300 -17.80 9.92 -7.50
N MET A 301 -17.02 8.86 -7.30
CA MET A 301 -15.57 8.91 -7.47
C MET A 301 -15.18 9.20 -8.92
N ALA A 302 -15.90 8.65 -9.90
CA ALA A 302 -15.69 8.98 -11.32
C ALA A 302 -15.91 10.47 -11.58
N TYR A 303 -16.93 11.09 -10.99
CA TYR A 303 -17.13 12.52 -11.11
C TYR A 303 -16.00 13.34 -10.48
N LEU A 304 -15.59 12.99 -9.26
CA LEU A 304 -14.61 13.73 -8.45
C LEU A 304 -13.15 13.57 -8.90
N LEU A 305 -12.80 12.48 -9.57
CA LEU A 305 -11.43 12.16 -10.01
C LEU A 305 -11.36 12.12 -11.54
N PRO A 306 -11.18 13.27 -12.23
CA PRO A 306 -11.21 13.34 -13.69
C PRO A 306 -10.23 12.39 -14.39
N HIS A 307 -9.03 12.23 -13.81
CA HIS A 307 -7.97 11.40 -14.35
C HIS A 307 -8.28 9.89 -14.29
N ALA A 308 -9.11 9.45 -13.33
CA ALA A 308 -9.49 8.04 -13.14
C ALA A 308 -10.95 7.74 -13.53
N ARG A 309 -11.64 8.68 -14.19
CA ARG A 309 -13.02 8.55 -14.68
C ARG A 309 -13.36 7.21 -15.33
N PRO A 310 -12.65 6.77 -16.38
CA PRO A 310 -13.08 5.62 -17.17
C PRO A 310 -13.02 4.33 -16.35
N ILE A 311 -11.98 4.14 -15.55
CA ILE A 311 -11.88 2.96 -14.69
C ILE A 311 -12.90 2.96 -13.56
N MET A 312 -13.18 4.12 -12.95
CA MET A 312 -14.21 4.22 -11.91
C MET A 312 -15.61 4.00 -12.50
N ALA A 313 -15.88 4.50 -13.71
CA ALA A 313 -17.13 4.26 -14.42
C ALA A 313 -17.30 2.78 -14.81
N THR A 314 -16.23 2.12 -15.27
CA THR A 314 -16.26 0.68 -15.58
C THR A 314 -16.56 -0.14 -14.32
N ILE A 315 -15.91 0.17 -13.19
CA ILE A 315 -16.19 -0.50 -11.90
C ILE A 315 -17.64 -0.24 -11.46
N SER A 316 -18.13 1.00 -11.58
CA SER A 316 -19.53 1.34 -11.29
C SER A 316 -20.50 0.55 -12.18
N ALA A 317 -20.20 0.39 -13.46
CA ALA A 317 -21.03 -0.37 -14.39
C ALA A 317 -21.05 -1.87 -14.03
N GLN A 318 -19.92 -2.44 -13.57
CA GLN A 318 -19.86 -3.83 -13.12
C GLN A 318 -20.79 -4.10 -11.94
N PHE A 319 -20.80 -3.20 -10.94
CA PHE A 319 -21.71 -3.27 -9.80
C PHE A 319 -23.18 -3.07 -10.20
N ALA A 320 -23.45 -2.12 -11.11
CA ALA A 320 -24.81 -1.92 -11.62
C ALA A 320 -25.35 -3.17 -12.36
N ILE A 321 -24.51 -3.81 -13.18
CA ILE A 321 -24.88 -5.05 -13.88
C ILE A 321 -25.11 -6.18 -12.88
N SER A 322 -24.26 -6.32 -11.85
CA SER A 322 -24.46 -7.29 -10.78
C SER A 322 -25.80 -7.09 -10.07
N ALA A 323 -26.11 -5.85 -9.67
CA ALA A 323 -27.38 -5.49 -9.03
C ALA A 323 -28.59 -5.86 -9.91
N VAL A 324 -28.53 -5.63 -11.22
CA VAL A 324 -29.60 -6.00 -12.16
C VAL A 324 -29.75 -7.52 -12.30
N LEU A 325 -28.64 -8.27 -12.37
CA LEU A 325 -28.67 -9.73 -12.43
C LEU A 325 -29.30 -10.32 -11.16
N TRP A 326 -28.88 -9.84 -9.99
CA TRP A 326 -29.45 -10.27 -8.72
C TRP A 326 -30.92 -9.84 -8.54
N LEU A 327 -31.29 -8.66 -9.03
CA LEU A 327 -32.68 -8.21 -9.04
C LEU A 327 -33.55 -9.12 -9.93
N GLY A 328 -33.04 -9.51 -11.10
CA GLY A 328 -33.69 -10.47 -11.99
C GLY A 328 -33.94 -11.82 -11.31
N SER A 329 -33.03 -12.26 -10.42
CA SER A 329 -33.17 -13.51 -9.67
C SER A 329 -34.42 -13.52 -8.77
N CYS A 330 -34.83 -12.36 -8.25
CA CYS A 330 -36.02 -12.26 -7.40
C CYS A 330 -37.34 -12.44 -8.17
N PHE A 331 -37.37 -12.11 -9.46
CA PHE A 331 -38.60 -12.15 -10.27
C PHE A 331 -38.83 -13.49 -10.99
N VAL A 332 -37.83 -14.38 -11.03
CA VAL A 332 -37.95 -15.70 -11.68
C VAL A 332 -38.47 -16.74 -10.68
N GLN A 333 -39.54 -17.46 -11.04
CA GLN A 333 -40.14 -18.50 -10.18
C GLN A 333 -39.25 -19.75 -10.04
N LEU A 334 -39.35 -20.39 -8.87
CA LEU A 334 -38.40 -21.34 -8.27
C LEU A 334 -38.12 -22.65 -9.04
N ARG A 335 -38.84 -22.96 -10.13
CA ARG A 335 -38.93 -24.35 -10.60
C ARG A 335 -37.64 -24.90 -11.23
N ASN A 336 -36.79 -24.10 -11.87
CA ASN A 336 -35.43 -24.47 -12.32
C ASN A 336 -34.63 -23.25 -12.87
N GLY A 337 -35.31 -22.29 -13.51
CA GLY A 337 -34.66 -21.14 -14.15
C GLY A 337 -33.95 -20.18 -13.19
N ARG A 338 -34.41 -20.10 -11.92
CA ARG A 338 -33.81 -19.22 -10.92
C ARG A 338 -32.40 -19.63 -10.50
N LEU A 339 -32.13 -20.93 -10.34
CA LEU A 339 -30.79 -21.41 -10.01
C LEU A 339 -29.78 -21.06 -11.11
N GLY A 340 -30.17 -21.22 -12.39
CA GLY A 340 -29.32 -20.83 -13.51
C GLY A 340 -28.95 -19.35 -13.48
N LEU A 341 -29.92 -18.47 -13.19
CA LEU A 341 -29.69 -17.04 -13.14
C LEU A 341 -28.84 -16.61 -11.93
N ILE A 342 -29.01 -17.28 -10.78
CA ILE A 342 -28.13 -17.11 -9.61
C ILE A 342 -26.68 -17.47 -9.96
N TRP A 343 -26.46 -18.60 -10.64
CA TRP A 343 -25.12 -19.00 -11.04
C TRP A 343 -24.50 -18.04 -12.06
N VAL A 344 -25.31 -17.48 -12.98
CA VAL A 344 -24.86 -16.42 -13.89
C VAL A 344 -24.45 -15.17 -13.11
N ALA A 345 -25.24 -14.76 -12.12
CA ALA A 345 -24.92 -13.61 -11.26
C ALA A 345 -23.63 -13.84 -10.46
N ILE A 346 -23.50 -15.00 -9.80
CA ILE A 346 -22.29 -15.40 -9.06
C ILE A 346 -21.07 -15.45 -10.00
N GLY A 347 -21.23 -16.04 -11.19
CA GLY A 347 -20.18 -16.10 -12.19
C GLY A 347 -19.72 -14.70 -12.61
N TRP A 348 -20.65 -13.77 -12.82
CA TRP A 348 -20.36 -12.37 -13.08
C TRP A 348 -19.56 -11.74 -11.94
N ASP A 349 -19.97 -11.95 -10.70
CA ASP A 349 -19.31 -11.38 -9.51
C ASP A 349 -17.88 -11.90 -9.32
N ILE A 350 -17.63 -13.19 -9.54
CA ILE A 350 -16.29 -13.79 -9.45
C ILE A 350 -15.38 -13.27 -10.57
N ILE A 351 -15.89 -13.26 -11.81
CA ILE A 351 -15.11 -12.81 -12.97
C ILE A 351 -14.79 -11.32 -12.84
N CYS A 352 -15.78 -10.47 -12.54
CA CYS A 352 -15.56 -9.03 -12.40
C CYS A 352 -14.76 -8.67 -11.14
N GLY A 353 -14.98 -9.36 -10.03
CA GLY A 353 -14.28 -9.12 -8.77
C GLY A 353 -12.78 -9.40 -8.82
N SER A 354 -12.35 -10.39 -9.62
CA SER A 354 -10.93 -10.73 -9.79
C SER A 354 -10.16 -9.73 -10.67
N LYS A 355 -10.82 -8.70 -11.22
CA LYS A 355 -10.28 -7.74 -12.23
C LYS A 355 -9.70 -8.41 -13.48
N LEU A 356 -9.84 -9.72 -13.60
CA LEU A 356 -9.51 -10.54 -14.75
C LEU A 356 -10.04 -9.95 -16.05
N PRO A 357 -11.31 -9.48 -16.15
CA PRO A 357 -11.82 -8.97 -17.42
C PRO A 357 -11.07 -7.74 -17.89
N VAL A 358 -10.67 -6.80 -17.02
CA VAL A 358 -9.88 -5.63 -17.48
C VAL A 358 -8.52 -6.08 -18.04
N VAL A 359 -7.84 -7.01 -17.35
CA VAL A 359 -6.53 -7.52 -17.78
C VAL A 359 -6.62 -8.38 -19.04
N LEU A 360 -7.58 -9.30 -19.09
CA LEU A 360 -7.82 -10.18 -20.23
C LEU A 360 -8.29 -9.39 -21.45
N PHE A 361 -9.14 -8.38 -21.27
CA PHE A 361 -9.60 -7.54 -22.37
C PHE A 361 -8.47 -6.64 -22.90
N MET A 362 -7.56 -6.16 -22.05
CA MET A 362 -6.34 -5.46 -22.48
C MET A 362 -5.33 -6.39 -23.19
N LYS A 363 -5.28 -7.67 -22.83
CA LYS A 363 -4.35 -8.66 -23.41
C LYS A 363 -4.95 -9.47 -24.57
N SER A 364 -6.25 -9.34 -24.84
CA SER A 364 -6.95 -10.12 -25.86
C SER A 364 -6.38 -9.85 -27.26
N PRO A 365 -6.00 -10.90 -28.02
CA PRO A 365 -5.53 -10.74 -29.40
C PRO A 365 -6.67 -10.40 -30.37
N LEU A 366 -7.93 -10.54 -29.94
CA LEU A 366 -9.13 -10.31 -30.75
C LEU A 366 -9.50 -8.83 -30.86
N LEU A 367 -8.86 -7.95 -30.08
CA LEU A 367 -9.17 -6.53 -30.08
C LEU A 367 -8.36 -5.79 -31.17
N PRO A 368 -9.00 -5.00 -32.05
CA PRO A 368 -8.30 -4.18 -33.03
C PRO A 368 -7.27 -3.27 -32.35
N ARG A 369 -6.09 -3.13 -32.95
CA ARG A 369 -4.97 -2.32 -32.40
C ARG A 369 -5.40 -0.89 -32.03
N ILE A 370 -6.28 -0.28 -32.83
CA ILE A 370 -6.83 1.06 -32.61
C ILE A 370 -7.62 1.15 -31.29
N ILE A 371 -8.43 0.14 -30.98
CA ILE A 371 -9.22 0.10 -29.74
C ILE A 371 -8.29 -0.12 -28.55
N LYS A 372 -7.28 -0.98 -28.72
CA LYS A 372 -6.27 -1.25 -27.70
C LYS A 372 -5.47 0.00 -27.34
N ASP A 373 -5.00 0.76 -28.32
CA ASP A 373 -4.23 1.99 -28.09
C ASP A 373 -5.10 3.06 -27.41
N ARG A 374 -6.35 3.23 -27.87
CA ARG A 374 -7.32 4.13 -27.22
C ARG A 374 -7.58 3.72 -25.77
N MET A 375 -7.71 2.42 -25.50
CA MET A 375 -7.91 1.90 -24.14
C MET A 375 -6.67 2.08 -23.27
N VAL A 376 -5.46 1.87 -23.76
CA VAL A 376 -4.23 2.11 -22.99
C VAL A 376 -4.15 3.57 -22.56
N HIS A 377 -4.51 4.51 -23.43
CA HIS A 377 -4.60 5.92 -23.08
C HIS A 377 -5.75 6.23 -22.12
N LEU A 378 -6.91 5.59 -22.29
CA LEU A 378 -8.07 5.78 -21.41
C LEU A 378 -7.82 5.23 -19.99
N TYR A 379 -7.16 4.08 -19.89
CA TYR A 379 -6.77 3.42 -18.64
C TYR A 379 -5.36 3.82 -18.19
N ALA A 380 -4.83 4.96 -18.65
CA ALA A 380 -3.48 5.39 -18.28
C ALA A 380 -3.29 5.62 -16.76
N TYR A 381 -4.39 5.81 -16.01
CA TYR A 381 -4.41 5.89 -14.56
C TYR A 381 -5.19 4.70 -13.98
N LEU A 382 -4.47 3.64 -13.59
CA LEU A 382 -5.07 2.48 -12.94
C LEU A 382 -4.94 2.60 -11.42
N PRO A 383 -6.04 2.64 -10.65
CA PRO A 383 -5.98 2.58 -9.19
C PRO A 383 -5.36 1.25 -8.76
N ALA A 384 -4.25 1.34 -8.03
CA ALA A 384 -3.55 0.19 -7.47
C ALA A 384 -4.06 -0.07 -6.05
N ILE A 385 -4.04 -1.33 -5.64
CA ILE A 385 -4.32 -1.74 -4.27
C ILE A 385 -3.02 -1.61 -3.49
N ASN A 386 -3.06 -1.00 -2.30
CA ASN A 386 -1.93 -1.04 -1.40
C ASN A 386 -1.69 -2.48 -0.91
N ILE A 387 -0.62 -3.11 -1.41
CA ILE A 387 -0.31 -4.52 -1.16
C ILE A 387 0.06 -4.75 0.32
N GLU A 388 0.79 -3.82 0.94
CA GLU A 388 1.21 -3.92 2.35
C GLU A 388 -0.02 -3.96 3.25
N HIS A 389 -0.87 -2.94 3.14
CA HIS A 389 -2.12 -2.85 3.88
C HIS A 389 -3.07 -4.02 3.61
N LYS A 390 -3.21 -4.46 2.34
CA LYS A 390 -4.05 -5.62 2.01
C LYS A 390 -3.49 -6.91 2.61
N THR A 391 -2.17 -7.09 2.62
CA THR A 391 -1.52 -8.28 3.20
C THR A 391 -1.67 -8.29 4.71
N GLU A 392 -1.45 -7.17 5.38
CA GLU A 392 -1.67 -7.03 6.83
C GLU A 392 -3.12 -7.35 7.21
N ARG A 393 -4.08 -6.80 6.48
CA ARG A 393 -5.50 -7.05 6.73
C ARG A 393 -5.90 -8.49 6.48
N VAL A 394 -5.46 -9.09 5.37
CA VAL A 394 -5.72 -10.51 5.10
C VAL A 394 -5.09 -11.39 6.20
N GLY A 395 -3.89 -11.05 6.66
CA GLY A 395 -3.25 -11.71 7.80
C GLY A 395 -4.10 -11.62 9.07
N ALA A 396 -4.53 -10.41 9.44
CA ALA A 396 -5.38 -10.20 10.61
C ALA A 396 -6.72 -10.95 10.51
N PHE A 397 -7.36 -10.90 9.34
CA PHE A 397 -8.60 -11.64 9.08
C PHE A 397 -8.42 -13.15 9.23
N VAL A 398 -7.38 -13.72 8.62
CA VAL A 398 -7.09 -15.16 8.72
C VAL A 398 -6.79 -15.56 10.17
N THR A 399 -6.03 -14.76 10.92
CA THR A 399 -5.79 -15.00 12.34
C THR A 399 -7.08 -14.98 13.16
N LEU A 400 -8.01 -14.05 12.87
CA LEU A 400 -9.32 -14.00 13.53
C LEU A 400 -10.17 -15.24 13.22
N VAL A 401 -10.20 -15.70 11.97
CA VAL A 401 -10.90 -16.94 11.58
C VAL A 401 -10.34 -18.14 12.34
N PHE A 402 -9.01 -18.31 12.37
CA PHE A 402 -8.38 -19.40 13.12
C PHE A 402 -8.66 -19.31 14.62
N GLY A 403 -8.57 -18.10 15.19
CA GLY A 403 -8.90 -17.86 16.59
C GLY A 403 -10.34 -18.24 16.92
N TYR A 404 -11.29 -17.86 16.09
CA TYR A 404 -12.70 -18.23 16.25
C TYR A 404 -12.91 -19.74 16.15
N SER A 405 -12.27 -20.43 15.20
CA SER A 405 -12.35 -21.89 15.08
C SER A 405 -11.85 -22.61 16.33
N VAL A 406 -10.75 -22.14 16.95
CA VAL A 406 -10.27 -22.69 18.22
C VAL A 406 -11.27 -22.45 19.36
N VAL A 407 -11.83 -21.24 19.45
CA VAL A 407 -12.85 -20.91 20.46
C VAL A 407 -14.10 -21.77 20.28
N ALA A 408 -14.56 -21.98 19.05
CA ALA A 408 -15.70 -22.83 18.73
C ALA A 408 -15.47 -24.28 19.16
N LEU A 409 -14.28 -24.84 18.90
CA LEU A 409 -13.89 -26.17 19.36
C LEU A 409 -13.84 -26.27 20.89
N LEU A 410 -13.32 -25.26 21.58
CA LEU A 410 -13.31 -25.22 23.04
C LEU A 410 -14.74 -25.20 23.61
N TYR A 411 -15.64 -24.45 23.01
CA TYR A 411 -17.05 -24.40 23.44
C TYR A 411 -17.77 -25.74 23.20
N GLN A 412 -17.51 -26.40 22.06
CA GLN A 412 -18.02 -27.74 21.78
C GLN A 412 -17.48 -28.79 22.77
N ASN A 413 -16.19 -28.73 23.12
CA ASN A 413 -15.56 -29.64 24.09
C ASN A 413 -16.04 -29.44 25.54
N GLN A 414 -16.56 -28.26 25.89
CA GLN A 414 -17.20 -28.04 27.20
C GLN A 414 -18.55 -28.77 27.33
N ALA A 415 -19.13 -29.26 26.23
CA ALA A 415 -20.30 -30.13 26.24
C ALA A 415 -19.90 -31.61 26.42
N THR A 416 -19.86 -32.09 27.66
CA THR A 416 -19.95 -33.50 28.10
C THR A 416 -18.99 -34.56 27.50
N PHE A 417 -18.00 -34.22 26.68
CA PHE A 417 -16.92 -35.14 26.31
C PHE A 417 -15.58 -34.41 26.40
N GLY A 418 -14.90 -34.59 27.53
CA GLY A 418 -13.51 -34.15 27.69
C GLY A 418 -12.61 -34.87 26.69
N LEU A 419 -11.63 -34.16 26.16
CA LEU A 419 -10.50 -34.70 25.38
C LEU A 419 -9.73 -35.73 26.22
N ASN A 420 -10.23 -36.96 26.25
CA ASN A 420 -9.61 -38.19 26.74
C ASN A 420 -10.32 -39.39 26.08
N ALA A 421 -10.27 -39.46 24.75
CA ALA A 421 -10.53 -40.68 24.00
C ALA A 421 -9.49 -40.81 22.88
#